data_AF-A0AAW2DFK8-F1
#
_entry.id   AF-A0AAW2DFK8-F1
#
_cell.length_a   1.000
_cell.length_b   1.000
_cell.length_c   1.000
_cell.angle_alpha   90.00
_cell.angle_beta   90.00
_cell.angle_gamma   90.00
#
_symmetry.space_group_name_H-M   'P 1'
#
loop_
_entity.id
_entity.type
_entity.pdbx_description
1 polymer ?
#
loop_
_entity_poly.entity_id
_entity_poly.type
_entity_poly.pdbx_seq_one_letter_code
_entity_poly.pdbx_strand_id
1 'polypeptide(L)'
;MGNLKCTKKAKMILVPYPAQGHVTPMLQLASAFHNCGIFDTILITPEFIHHQIASSIEPKDQILCMPIPDGLDKDTPRDFFAIEMAMEKNMPVHLEAMVHKLVEDGEVVCVVVDLLASWAIEVANRCRVPVAGFWPVMFATYQMIAAIPDMVRTGLVSDTGIPQHLGRICFLPNQPMLSTEDLPWLIGTLPARKARFKFWTRTLDRSRTLRWLLVNSLPDEYIDGKHAQSVKSSQDHPRVFPIGPLSNHVMTKNPSFWEADKSCLDWLDKQKSSSVVYISFGSWVSPIGEGKVKNLALALEASGRPFLWVLGSTWREGLPIGYLERVAIKFQGKVVSWAPQMEVLRHKAVGCYLTHCGWNSTMEALQCQKRLLCYPVAGDQFINNKYIVEVWKIGLQLNGFGRKDVEEGLRRVMEDTEMQNRLKRLHERIMGDEAKSRIESQTWARFNNGALWTSEGGQPRRNRRLRHLHLKTRILRFDICGFALDLLLGLCLCLEIGLCLVEVDFVLVSRKDEKIWA
;
A
#
# COMPACT_ATOMS: atom_id res chain seq x y z
N MET A 1 28.60 17.31 36.57
CA MET A 1 28.04 16.21 35.75
C MET A 1 26.52 16.27 35.80
N GLY A 2 25.89 16.88 34.80
CA GLY A 2 24.43 17.01 34.74
C GLY A 2 23.80 15.75 34.17
N ASN A 3 22.94 15.09 34.93
CA ASN A 3 22.08 13.99 34.48
C ASN A 3 21.22 14.46 33.28
N LEU A 4 21.61 14.08 32.06
CA LEU A 4 20.69 14.06 30.93
C LEU A 4 19.60 13.02 31.26
N LYS A 5 18.45 13.48 31.76
CA LYS A 5 17.24 12.66 31.75
C LYS A 5 16.89 12.39 30.29
N CYS A 6 17.25 11.21 29.80
CA CYS A 6 16.73 10.68 28.56
C CYS A 6 15.20 10.58 28.72
N THR A 7 14.46 11.52 28.13
CA THR A 7 13.00 11.44 28.10
C THR A 7 12.64 10.25 27.24
N LYS A 8 12.13 9.17 27.86
CA LYS A 8 11.61 8.01 27.12
C LYS A 8 10.62 8.50 26.07
N LYS A 9 10.81 8.11 24.82
CA LYS A 9 9.86 8.40 23.75
C LYS A 9 8.56 7.66 24.02
N ALA A 10 7.46 8.19 23.50
CA ALA A 10 6.18 7.51 23.60
C ALA A 10 6.15 6.30 22.64
N LYS A 11 5.44 5.24 22.99
CA LYS A 11 5.44 3.98 22.24
C LYS A 11 4.27 3.94 21.26
N MET A 12 4.55 3.49 20.04
CA MET A 12 3.56 3.18 19.01
C MET A 12 3.54 1.66 18.80
N ILE A 13 2.41 1.01 19.05
CA ILE A 13 2.28 -0.44 18.83
C ILE A 13 1.67 -0.66 17.45
N LEU A 14 2.23 -1.58 16.67
CA LEU A 14 1.75 -1.95 15.34
C LEU A 14 1.43 -3.45 15.31
N VAL A 15 0.21 -3.80 14.91
CA VAL A 15 -0.28 -5.19 14.84
C VAL A 15 -0.70 -5.51 13.40
N PRO A 16 0.17 -6.14 12.59
CA PRO A 16 -0.15 -6.55 11.23
C PRO A 16 -1.00 -7.83 11.18
N TYR A 17 -1.74 -8.01 10.08
CA TYR A 17 -2.23 -9.34 9.72
C TYR A 17 -1.03 -10.23 9.33
N PRO A 18 -0.97 -11.50 9.76
CA PRO A 18 0.24 -12.32 9.64
C PRO A 18 0.41 -12.93 8.23
N ALA A 19 0.52 -12.07 7.23
CA ALA A 19 0.86 -12.40 5.85
C ALA A 19 1.85 -11.38 5.29
N GLN A 20 2.74 -11.78 4.38
CA GLN A 20 3.85 -10.93 3.92
C GLN A 20 3.37 -9.61 3.32
N GLY A 21 2.26 -9.64 2.56
CA GLY A 21 1.65 -8.44 1.97
C GLY A 21 1.09 -7.45 3.00
N HIS A 22 0.99 -7.82 4.27
CA HIS A 22 0.49 -6.98 5.37
C HIS A 22 1.62 -6.60 6.34
N VAL A 23 2.50 -7.56 6.67
CA VAL A 23 3.66 -7.31 7.54
C VAL A 23 4.67 -6.37 6.90
N THR A 24 4.95 -6.51 5.59
CA THR A 24 5.90 -5.64 4.88
C THR A 24 5.49 -4.16 4.93
N PRO A 25 4.27 -3.77 4.52
CA PRO A 25 3.87 -2.37 4.60
C PRO A 25 3.71 -1.88 6.05
N MET A 26 3.38 -2.75 7.01
CA MET A 26 3.38 -2.36 8.43
C MET A 26 4.79 -2.05 8.96
N LEU A 27 5.80 -2.82 8.54
CA LEU A 27 7.22 -2.54 8.85
C LEU A 27 7.68 -1.21 8.23
N GLN A 28 7.28 -0.92 6.99
CA GLN A 28 7.57 0.36 6.35
C GLN A 28 6.91 1.53 7.10
N LEU A 29 5.66 1.35 7.56
CA LEU A 29 4.97 2.33 8.40
C LEU A 29 5.68 2.52 9.75
N ALA A 30 6.09 1.43 10.41
CA ALA A 30 6.86 1.50 11.64
C ALA A 30 8.17 2.27 11.44
N SER A 31 8.92 1.99 10.36
CA SER A 31 10.14 2.72 10.03
C SER A 31 9.88 4.21 9.80
N ALA A 32 8.79 4.56 9.09
CA ALA A 32 8.42 5.94 8.86
C ALA A 32 8.09 6.68 10.19
N PHE A 33 7.36 6.04 11.10
CA PHE A 33 7.12 6.60 12.44
C PHE A 33 8.39 6.77 13.25
N HIS A 34 9.30 5.79 13.19
CA HIS A 34 10.57 5.86 13.88
C HIS A 34 11.43 7.03 13.37
N ASN A 35 11.52 7.19 12.05
CA ASN A 35 12.31 8.23 11.39
C ASN A 35 11.79 9.65 11.65
N CYS A 36 10.51 9.81 12.01
CA CYS A 36 9.98 11.08 12.50
C CYS A 36 10.54 11.48 13.88
N GLY A 37 11.18 10.54 14.59
CA GLY A 37 11.87 10.77 15.86
C GLY A 37 10.96 10.84 17.09
N ILE A 38 9.65 10.66 16.93
CA ILE A 38 8.65 10.92 17.97
C ILE A 38 8.31 9.67 18.79
N PHE A 39 8.33 8.50 18.15
CA PHE A 39 7.85 7.27 18.76
C PHE A 39 8.91 6.17 18.80
N ASP A 40 8.88 5.39 19.88
CA ASP A 40 9.47 4.05 19.90
C ASP A 40 8.46 3.10 19.27
N THR A 41 8.80 2.52 18.11
CA THR A 41 7.90 1.69 17.32
C THR A 41 8.05 0.22 17.67
N ILE A 42 6.95 -0.41 18.07
CA ILE A 42 6.89 -1.79 18.51
C ILE A 42 5.99 -2.56 17.55
N LEU A 43 6.54 -3.54 16.84
CA LEU A 43 5.78 -4.42 15.97
C LEU A 43 5.47 -5.73 16.71
N ILE A 44 4.18 -6.04 16.90
CA ILE A 44 3.75 -7.29 17.54
C ILE A 44 3.31 -8.26 16.45
N THR A 45 4.01 -9.38 16.33
CA THR A 45 3.71 -10.43 15.35
C THR A 45 3.53 -11.78 16.02
N PRO A 46 2.80 -12.74 15.43
CA PRO A 46 2.85 -14.10 15.93
C PRO A 46 4.27 -14.68 15.81
N GLU A 47 4.61 -15.62 16.69
CA GLU A 47 5.95 -16.24 16.81
C GLU A 47 6.50 -16.77 15.46
N PHE A 48 5.67 -17.44 14.66
CA PHE A 48 6.12 -18.01 13.39
C PHE A 48 6.57 -16.93 12.38
N ILE A 49 5.95 -15.76 12.39
CA ILE A 49 6.37 -14.60 11.58
C ILE A 49 7.62 -13.97 12.18
N HIS A 50 7.65 -13.80 13.50
CA HIS A 50 8.79 -13.21 14.21
C HIS A 50 10.09 -13.94 13.86
N HIS A 51 10.10 -15.28 13.92
CA HIS A 51 11.26 -16.09 13.57
C HIS A 51 11.72 -15.93 12.11
N GLN A 52 10.81 -15.60 11.18
CA GLN A 52 11.14 -15.39 9.77
C GLN A 52 11.76 -14.02 9.50
N ILE A 53 11.37 -12.98 10.23
CA ILE A 53 11.80 -11.60 9.95
C ILE A 53 12.86 -11.07 10.91
N ALA A 54 12.99 -11.63 12.11
CA ALA A 54 13.85 -11.08 13.17
C ALA A 54 15.32 -10.97 12.76
N SER A 55 15.84 -11.94 11.99
CA SER A 55 17.22 -11.93 11.50
C SER A 55 17.49 -10.87 10.43
N SER A 56 16.44 -10.37 9.78
CA SER A 56 16.54 -9.41 8.66
C SER A 56 16.37 -7.95 9.10
N ILE A 57 15.92 -7.71 10.33
CA ILE A 57 15.75 -6.37 10.89
C ILE A 57 17.08 -5.94 11.50
N GLU A 58 17.65 -4.85 10.98
CA GLU A 58 18.94 -4.39 11.47
C GLU A 58 18.77 -3.54 12.74
N PRO A 59 19.72 -3.56 13.69
CA PRO A 59 19.64 -2.77 14.93
C PRO A 59 19.41 -1.27 14.69
N LYS A 60 19.89 -0.75 13.55
CA LYS A 60 19.74 0.65 13.14
C LYS A 60 18.31 1.03 12.73
N ASP A 61 17.49 0.06 12.34
CA ASP A 61 16.08 0.30 12.02
C ASP A 61 15.26 0.60 13.30
N GLN A 62 15.80 0.24 14.49
CA GLN A 62 15.26 0.56 15.84
C GLN A 62 13.77 0.21 16.05
N ILE A 63 13.19 -0.65 15.21
CA ILE A 63 11.87 -1.24 15.41
C ILE A 63 12.01 -2.41 16.38
N LEU A 64 11.30 -2.37 17.49
CA LEU A 64 11.28 -3.45 18.46
C LEU A 64 10.21 -4.48 18.05
N CYS A 65 10.63 -5.63 17.55
CA CYS A 65 9.71 -6.71 17.23
C CYS A 65 9.48 -7.61 18.44
N MET A 66 8.22 -7.82 18.81
CA MET A 66 7.82 -8.68 19.91
C MET A 66 6.93 -9.81 19.42
N PRO A 67 7.25 -11.08 19.73
CA PRO A 67 6.41 -12.21 19.38
C PRO A 67 5.26 -12.41 20.38
N ILE A 68 4.11 -12.89 19.88
CA ILE A 68 3.04 -13.48 20.70
C ILE A 68 2.71 -14.90 20.21
N PRO A 69 2.30 -15.82 21.11
CA PRO A 69 1.84 -17.14 20.70
C PRO A 69 0.56 -17.07 19.84
N ASP A 70 0.50 -17.89 18.78
CA ASP A 70 -0.71 -18.10 17.96
C ASP A 70 -1.54 -19.31 18.42
N GLY A 71 -0.96 -20.16 19.29
CA GLY A 71 -1.58 -21.38 19.80
C GLY A 71 -1.75 -22.47 18.73
N LEU A 72 -1.00 -22.41 17.62
CA LEU A 72 -1.01 -23.42 16.57
C LEU A 72 0.24 -24.28 16.64
N ASP A 73 0.10 -25.60 16.47
CA ASP A 73 1.24 -26.52 16.40
C ASP A 73 2.17 -26.16 15.25
N LYS A 74 3.47 -26.46 15.37
CA LYS A 74 4.48 -26.07 14.36
C LYS A 74 4.16 -26.57 12.95
N ASP A 75 3.53 -27.73 12.83
CA ASP A 75 3.24 -28.39 11.55
C ASP A 75 1.87 -28.03 10.95
N THR A 76 1.03 -27.28 11.68
CA THR A 76 -0.27 -26.83 11.16
C THR A 76 -0.07 -25.90 9.96
N PRO A 77 -0.67 -26.14 8.79
CA PRO A 77 -0.65 -25.16 7.70
C PRO A 77 -1.32 -23.87 8.17
N ARG A 78 -0.58 -22.75 8.13
CA ARG A 78 -1.15 -21.42 8.41
C ARG A 78 -1.88 -20.93 7.18
N ASP A 79 -3.06 -21.49 6.89
CA ASP A 79 -3.96 -20.93 5.89
C ASP A 79 -4.81 -19.80 6.47
N PHE A 80 -5.71 -19.23 5.64
CA PHE A 80 -6.61 -18.16 6.07
C PHE A 80 -7.45 -18.54 7.30
N PHE A 81 -7.95 -19.77 7.38
CA PHE A 81 -8.87 -20.20 8.42
C PHE A 81 -8.14 -20.54 9.73
N ALA A 82 -6.97 -21.16 9.64
CA ALA A 82 -6.11 -21.40 10.79
C ALA A 82 -5.66 -20.07 11.42
N ILE A 83 -5.28 -19.09 10.58
CA ILE A 83 -4.93 -17.73 11.03
C ILE A 83 -6.14 -17.04 11.65
N GLU A 84 -7.31 -17.06 11.00
CA GLU A 84 -8.54 -16.49 11.58
C GLU A 84 -8.83 -17.09 12.96
N MET A 85 -8.77 -18.42 13.08
CA MET A 85 -9.01 -19.10 14.35
C MET A 85 -8.02 -18.68 15.44
N ALA A 86 -6.72 -18.62 15.12
CA ALA A 86 -5.70 -18.20 16.07
C ALA A 86 -5.91 -16.76 16.54
N MET A 87 -6.18 -15.85 15.60
CA MET A 87 -6.47 -14.44 15.86
C MET A 87 -7.70 -14.24 16.76
N GLU A 88 -8.74 -15.06 16.58
CA GLU A 88 -9.99 -14.91 17.35
C GLU A 88 -9.95 -15.63 18.70
N LYS A 89 -9.23 -16.76 18.82
CA LYS A 89 -9.33 -17.63 20.01
C LYS A 89 -8.10 -17.62 20.91
N ASN A 90 -6.91 -17.43 20.36
CA ASN A 90 -5.65 -17.64 21.10
C ASN A 90 -4.88 -16.34 21.31
N MET A 91 -4.66 -15.58 20.24
CA MET A 91 -3.85 -14.36 20.28
C MET A 91 -4.38 -13.21 21.17
N PRO A 92 -5.69 -13.03 21.40
CA PRO A 92 -6.20 -11.88 22.16
C PRO A 92 -5.66 -11.76 23.58
N VAL A 93 -5.57 -12.88 24.34
CA VAL A 93 -5.09 -12.85 25.73
C VAL A 93 -3.60 -12.48 25.81
N HIS A 94 -2.81 -12.93 24.83
CA HIS A 94 -1.38 -12.64 24.76
C HIS A 94 -1.12 -11.18 24.36
N LEU A 95 -1.87 -10.65 23.39
CA LEU A 95 -1.78 -9.24 23.02
C LEU A 95 -2.18 -8.35 24.20
N GLU A 96 -3.27 -8.68 24.90
CA GLU A 96 -3.76 -7.90 26.05
C GLU A 96 -2.70 -7.83 27.16
N ALA A 97 -2.11 -8.96 27.55
CA ALA A 97 -1.02 -9.01 28.52
C ALA A 97 0.20 -8.17 28.07
N MET A 98 0.55 -8.23 26.78
CA MET A 98 1.66 -7.46 26.22
C MET A 98 1.40 -5.96 26.23
N VAL A 99 0.20 -5.53 25.84
CA VAL A 99 -0.19 -4.11 25.86
C VAL A 99 -0.17 -3.57 27.29
N HIS A 100 -0.71 -4.31 28.27
CA HIS A 100 -0.66 -3.93 29.68
C HIS A 100 0.77 -3.69 30.16
N LYS A 101 1.68 -4.65 29.89
CA LYS A 101 3.09 -4.52 30.23
C LYS A 101 3.73 -3.28 29.58
N LEU A 102 3.43 -3.03 28.29
CA LEU A 102 4.00 -1.89 27.57
C LEU A 102 3.51 -0.54 28.11
N VAL A 103 2.26 -0.47 28.58
CA VAL A 103 1.66 0.70 29.25
C VAL A 103 2.27 0.92 30.64
N GLU A 104 2.57 -0.15 31.39
CA GLU A 104 3.29 -0.06 32.67
C GLU A 104 4.73 0.45 32.48
N ASP A 105 5.40 0.00 31.43
CA ASP A 105 6.80 0.33 31.12
C ASP A 105 6.99 1.75 30.54
N GLY A 106 5.91 2.43 30.12
CA GLY A 106 5.94 3.76 29.53
C GLY A 106 4.65 4.18 28.83
N GLU A 107 4.62 5.39 28.30
CA GLU A 107 3.44 5.94 27.61
C GLU A 107 3.23 5.24 26.26
N VAL A 108 2.10 4.55 26.07
CA VAL A 108 1.65 4.03 24.77
C VAL A 108 0.62 5.00 24.21
N VAL A 109 0.89 5.59 23.05
CA VAL A 109 0.00 6.62 22.46
C VAL A 109 -1.13 6.04 21.64
N CYS A 110 -0.87 4.93 20.94
CA CYS A 110 -1.81 4.32 20.03
C CYS A 110 -1.38 2.90 19.66
N VAL A 111 -2.37 2.06 19.34
CA VAL A 111 -2.21 0.81 18.61
C VAL A 111 -2.67 1.01 17.17
N VAL A 112 -1.79 0.78 16.20
CA VAL A 112 -2.10 0.77 14.77
C VAL A 112 -2.39 -0.67 14.37
N VAL A 113 -3.62 -0.93 13.94
CA VAL A 113 -4.12 -2.29 13.66
C VAL A 113 -4.41 -2.44 12.19
N ASP A 114 -3.80 -3.42 11.54
CA ASP A 114 -4.22 -3.86 10.21
C ASP A 114 -5.68 -4.31 10.26
N LEU A 115 -6.53 -3.84 9.34
CA LEU A 115 -7.96 -4.17 9.41
C LEU A 115 -8.23 -5.68 9.28
N LEU A 116 -7.38 -6.47 8.63
CA LEU A 116 -7.55 -7.93 8.62
C LEU A 116 -7.18 -8.57 9.97
N ALA A 117 -6.47 -7.85 10.84
CA ALA A 117 -6.24 -8.19 12.24
C ALA A 117 -7.19 -7.44 13.18
N SER A 118 -8.42 -7.15 12.75
CA SER A 118 -9.41 -6.33 13.49
C SER A 118 -9.70 -6.77 14.92
N TRP A 119 -9.46 -8.04 15.28
CA TRP A 119 -9.53 -8.55 16.66
C TRP A 119 -8.68 -7.73 17.65
N ALA A 120 -7.56 -7.16 17.19
CA ALA A 120 -6.66 -6.36 18.02
C ALA A 120 -7.27 -4.99 18.40
N ILE A 121 -8.28 -4.51 17.66
CA ILE A 121 -9.02 -3.28 17.99
C ILE A 121 -9.72 -3.45 19.34
N GLU A 122 -10.41 -4.57 19.54
CA GLU A 122 -11.13 -4.87 20.78
C GLU A 122 -10.17 -5.02 21.96
N VAL A 123 -9.01 -5.65 21.76
CA VAL A 123 -7.96 -5.78 22.78
C VAL A 123 -7.47 -4.40 23.22
N ALA A 124 -7.12 -3.54 22.27
CA ALA A 124 -6.64 -2.19 22.58
C ALA A 124 -7.71 -1.34 23.29
N ASN A 125 -8.98 -1.48 22.91
CA ASN A 125 -10.11 -0.85 23.60
C ASN A 125 -10.24 -1.31 25.06
N ARG A 126 -10.08 -2.61 25.35
CA ARG A 126 -10.08 -3.13 26.74
C ARG A 126 -8.92 -2.56 27.56
N CYS A 127 -7.75 -2.43 26.93
CA CYS A 127 -6.57 -1.78 27.53
C CYS A 127 -6.70 -0.25 27.63
N ARG A 128 -7.78 0.35 27.11
CA ARG A 128 -8.02 1.81 27.06
C ARG A 128 -6.92 2.59 26.33
N VAL A 129 -6.35 1.97 25.30
CA VAL A 129 -5.34 2.60 24.42
C VAL A 129 -6.04 3.05 23.12
N PRO A 130 -5.79 4.28 22.63
CA PRO A 130 -6.33 4.73 21.34
C PRO A 130 -5.96 3.79 20.19
N VAL A 131 -6.85 3.66 19.21
CA VAL A 131 -6.65 2.77 18.05
C VAL A 131 -6.79 3.53 16.74
N ALA A 132 -5.87 3.26 15.82
CA ALA A 132 -5.96 3.66 14.43
C ALA A 132 -5.96 2.41 13.54
N GLY A 133 -6.80 2.40 12.50
CA GLY A 133 -6.78 1.35 11.49
C GLY A 133 -5.67 1.56 10.48
N PHE A 134 -5.17 0.46 9.93
CA PHE A 134 -4.26 0.45 8.79
C PHE A 134 -4.82 -0.43 7.67
N TRP A 135 -4.85 0.12 6.46
CA TRP A 135 -5.29 -0.55 5.25
C TRP A 135 -4.13 -0.59 4.24
N PRO A 136 -3.43 -1.72 4.11
CA PRO A 136 -2.28 -1.84 3.22
C PRO A 136 -2.66 -2.12 1.75
N VAL A 137 -3.91 -1.85 1.35
CA VAL A 137 -4.48 -2.16 0.03
C VAL A 137 -5.01 -0.86 -0.61
N MET A 138 -5.45 -0.89 -1.88
CA MET A 138 -6.13 0.24 -2.52
C MET A 138 -7.31 0.76 -1.70
N PHE A 139 -7.48 2.09 -1.70
CA PHE A 139 -8.62 2.74 -1.07
C PHE A 139 -9.94 2.38 -1.76
N ALA A 140 -9.94 2.24 -3.09
CA ALA A 140 -11.09 1.70 -3.82
C ALA A 140 -11.60 0.36 -3.26
N THR A 141 -10.70 -0.56 -2.91
CA THR A 141 -11.05 -1.84 -2.29
C THR A 141 -11.68 -1.62 -0.92
N TYR A 142 -11.14 -0.70 -0.10
CA TYR A 142 -11.75 -0.35 1.19
C TYR A 142 -13.18 0.18 1.00
N GLN A 143 -13.40 1.09 0.05
CA GLN A 143 -14.72 1.65 -0.25
C GLN A 143 -15.71 0.54 -0.65
N MET A 144 -15.25 -0.42 -1.44
CA MET A 144 -16.06 -1.58 -1.84
C MET A 144 -16.43 -2.45 -0.63
N ILE A 145 -15.47 -2.75 0.25
CA ILE A 145 -15.74 -3.52 1.48
C ILE A 145 -16.68 -2.72 2.40
N ALA A 146 -16.45 -1.43 2.60
CA ALA A 146 -17.30 -0.56 3.42
C ALA A 146 -18.76 -0.49 2.94
N ALA A 147 -19.00 -0.74 1.64
CA ALA A 147 -20.34 -0.79 1.05
C ALA A 147 -21.08 -2.11 1.28
N ILE A 148 -20.47 -3.15 1.89
CA ILE A 148 -21.12 -4.45 2.16
C ILE A 148 -22.53 -4.31 2.80
N PRO A 149 -22.75 -3.49 3.85
CA PRO A 149 -24.07 -3.35 4.46
C PRO A 149 -25.13 -2.86 3.46
N ASP A 150 -24.76 -1.91 2.59
CA ASP A 150 -25.64 -1.42 1.54
C ASP A 150 -25.88 -2.48 0.47
N MET A 151 -24.86 -3.25 0.06
CA MET A 151 -25.03 -4.35 -0.90
C MET A 151 -26.02 -5.40 -0.39
N VAL A 152 -25.98 -5.72 0.91
CA VAL A 152 -26.94 -6.64 1.53
C VAL A 152 -28.34 -6.00 1.54
N ARG A 153 -28.44 -4.74 1.98
CA ARG A 153 -29.71 -4.00 2.08
C ARG A 153 -30.41 -3.84 0.74
N THR A 154 -29.68 -3.63 -0.35
CA THR A 154 -30.24 -3.49 -1.70
C THR A 154 -30.46 -4.83 -2.40
N GLY A 155 -30.14 -5.95 -1.75
CA GLY A 155 -30.26 -7.28 -2.34
C GLY A 155 -29.24 -7.59 -3.43
N LEU A 156 -28.14 -6.84 -3.52
CA LEU A 156 -27.06 -7.11 -4.48
C LEU A 156 -26.32 -8.40 -4.12
N VAL A 157 -26.13 -8.61 -2.82
CA VAL A 157 -25.57 -9.83 -2.24
C VAL A 157 -26.48 -10.33 -1.12
N SER A 158 -26.50 -11.63 -0.87
CA SER A 158 -27.21 -12.20 0.29
C SER A 158 -26.57 -11.78 1.61
N ASP A 159 -27.26 -12.08 2.70
CA ASP A 159 -26.75 -12.07 4.08
C ASP A 159 -25.48 -12.93 4.31
N THR A 160 -25.19 -13.82 3.36
CA THR A 160 -24.04 -14.73 3.33
C THR A 160 -22.99 -14.32 2.29
N GLY A 161 -23.18 -13.15 1.66
CA GLY A 161 -22.24 -12.55 0.71
C GLY A 161 -22.28 -13.12 -0.69
N ILE A 162 -23.31 -13.89 -1.05
CA ILE A 162 -23.41 -14.47 -2.39
C ILE A 162 -24.16 -13.50 -3.31
N PRO A 163 -23.59 -13.12 -4.47
CA PRO A 163 -24.29 -12.31 -5.45
C PRO A 163 -25.66 -12.88 -5.81
N GLN A 164 -26.69 -12.04 -5.78
CA GLN A 164 -28.05 -12.45 -6.15
C GLN A 164 -28.31 -12.32 -7.65
N HIS A 165 -27.54 -11.49 -8.33
CA HIS A 165 -27.62 -11.28 -9.77
C HIS A 165 -26.21 -11.26 -10.38
N LEU A 166 -26.06 -11.85 -11.57
CA LEU A 166 -24.85 -11.72 -12.37
C LEU A 166 -24.90 -10.41 -13.14
N GLY A 167 -23.84 -9.63 -13.08
CA GLY A 167 -23.81 -8.35 -13.78
C GLY A 167 -22.60 -7.51 -13.41
N ARG A 168 -22.59 -6.30 -13.96
CA ARG A 168 -21.57 -5.30 -13.68
C ARG A 168 -22.10 -4.27 -12.70
N ILE A 169 -21.32 -3.93 -11.69
CA ILE A 169 -21.63 -2.95 -10.66
C ILE A 169 -20.65 -1.79 -10.78
N CYS A 170 -21.17 -0.58 -10.62
CA CYS A 170 -20.38 0.61 -10.36
C CYS A 170 -20.69 1.05 -8.92
N PHE A 171 -19.68 1.07 -8.04
CA PHE A 171 -19.89 1.39 -6.63
C PHE A 171 -19.88 2.90 -6.37
N LEU A 172 -19.05 3.65 -7.10
CA LEU A 172 -19.03 5.11 -7.08
C LEU A 172 -18.96 5.67 -8.50
N PRO A 173 -19.51 6.88 -8.75
CA PRO A 173 -19.34 7.56 -10.03
C PRO A 173 -17.86 7.62 -10.43
N ASN A 174 -17.57 7.33 -11.70
CA ASN A 174 -16.21 7.32 -12.27
C ASN A 174 -15.27 6.20 -11.76
N GLN A 175 -15.79 5.18 -11.06
CA GLN A 175 -15.06 3.92 -10.85
C GLN A 175 -15.23 2.95 -12.03
N PRO A 176 -14.24 2.06 -12.28
CA PRO A 176 -14.41 1.01 -13.26
C PRO A 176 -15.55 0.08 -12.85
N MET A 177 -16.24 -0.48 -13.84
CA MET A 177 -17.29 -1.46 -13.60
C MET A 177 -16.68 -2.79 -13.15
N LEU A 178 -17.11 -3.28 -12.00
CA LEU A 178 -16.68 -4.57 -11.43
C LEU A 178 -17.73 -5.65 -11.71
N SER A 179 -17.32 -6.90 -11.94
CA SER A 179 -18.27 -8.01 -11.97
C SER A 179 -18.76 -8.31 -10.55
N THR A 180 -20.03 -8.72 -10.40
CA THR A 180 -20.52 -9.29 -9.14
C THR A 180 -19.76 -10.55 -8.74
N GLU A 181 -19.07 -11.20 -9.69
CA GLU A 181 -18.22 -12.37 -9.47
C GLU A 181 -16.80 -12.02 -8.98
N ASP A 182 -16.39 -10.76 -9.11
CA ASP A 182 -15.05 -10.28 -8.75
C ASP A 182 -14.98 -9.79 -7.29
N LEU A 183 -16.00 -10.04 -6.48
CA LEU A 183 -16.04 -9.59 -5.08
C LEU A 183 -14.93 -10.27 -4.25
N PRO A 184 -14.16 -9.53 -3.42
CA PRO A 184 -12.92 -10.02 -2.80
C PRO A 184 -13.07 -11.22 -1.86
N TRP A 185 -14.27 -11.50 -1.35
CA TRP A 185 -14.50 -12.64 -0.47
C TRP A 185 -14.91 -13.92 -1.22
N LEU A 186 -15.11 -13.87 -2.54
CA LEU A 186 -15.51 -15.02 -3.37
C LEU A 186 -14.35 -15.97 -3.68
N ILE A 187 -13.58 -16.34 -2.65
CA ILE A 187 -12.40 -17.19 -2.75
C ILE A 187 -12.74 -18.60 -2.24
N GLY A 188 -12.47 -19.62 -3.06
CA GLY A 188 -12.60 -21.04 -2.71
C GLY A 188 -14.03 -21.59 -2.85
N THR A 189 -14.32 -22.65 -2.09
CA THR A 189 -15.62 -23.35 -2.06
C THR A 189 -16.73 -22.48 -1.48
N LEU A 190 -18.00 -22.84 -1.70
CA LEU A 190 -19.13 -22.07 -1.16
C LEU A 190 -19.05 -21.84 0.37
N PRO A 191 -18.76 -22.85 1.23
CA PRO A 191 -18.54 -22.61 2.66
C PRO A 191 -17.40 -21.63 2.94
N ALA A 192 -16.32 -21.73 2.17
CA ALA A 192 -15.15 -20.88 2.33
C ALA A 192 -15.44 -19.40 1.96
N ARG A 193 -16.30 -19.17 0.96
CA ARG A 193 -16.79 -17.83 0.58
C ARG A 193 -17.65 -17.22 1.68
N LYS A 194 -18.60 -18.00 2.22
CA LYS A 194 -19.47 -17.57 3.32
C LYS A 194 -18.67 -17.22 4.58
N ALA A 195 -17.68 -18.04 4.92
CA ALA A 195 -16.79 -17.79 6.04
C ALA A 195 -15.96 -16.50 5.86
N ARG A 196 -15.40 -16.26 4.66
CA ARG A 196 -14.71 -15.00 4.34
C ARG A 196 -15.63 -13.79 4.40
N PHE A 197 -16.87 -13.92 3.93
CA PHE A 197 -17.84 -12.84 4.06
C PHE A 197 -18.12 -12.51 5.53
N LYS A 198 -18.32 -13.53 6.38
CA LYS A 198 -18.48 -13.36 7.83
C LYS A 198 -17.25 -12.70 8.49
N PHE A 199 -16.04 -13.01 8.01
CA PHE A 199 -14.82 -12.35 8.45
C PHE A 199 -14.82 -10.85 8.09
N TRP A 200 -15.22 -10.48 6.88
CA TRP A 200 -15.31 -9.08 6.46
C TRP A 200 -16.39 -8.29 7.20
N THR A 201 -17.58 -8.87 7.42
CA THR A 201 -18.64 -8.20 8.19
C THR A 201 -18.21 -7.95 9.63
N ARG A 202 -17.54 -8.92 10.27
CA ARG A 202 -16.94 -8.74 11.62
C ARG A 202 -15.86 -7.66 11.64
N THR A 203 -14.99 -7.67 10.63
CA THR A 203 -13.94 -6.65 10.48
C THR A 203 -14.53 -5.25 10.36
N LEU A 204 -15.57 -5.09 9.54
CA LEU A 204 -16.29 -3.83 9.41
C LEU A 204 -16.89 -3.38 10.72
N ASP A 205 -17.60 -4.26 11.42
CA ASP A 205 -18.26 -3.96 12.69
C ASP A 205 -17.26 -3.42 13.73
N ARG A 206 -16.13 -4.12 13.91
CA ARG A 206 -15.04 -3.68 14.80
C ARG A 206 -14.44 -2.35 14.37
N SER A 207 -14.31 -2.12 13.06
CA SER A 207 -13.71 -0.91 12.50
C SER A 207 -14.61 0.34 12.60
N ARG A 208 -15.91 0.20 12.89
CA ARG A 208 -16.86 1.33 13.03
C ARG A 208 -16.45 2.33 14.09
N THR A 209 -15.79 1.85 15.14
CA THR A 209 -15.34 2.70 16.27
C THR A 209 -14.03 3.44 15.98
N LEU A 210 -13.37 3.14 14.85
CA LEU A 210 -12.11 3.78 14.51
C LEU A 210 -12.34 5.23 14.15
N ARG A 211 -11.49 6.08 14.72
CA ARG A 211 -11.47 7.51 14.38
C ARG A 211 -10.58 7.81 13.18
N TRP A 212 -9.53 7.01 13.00
CA TRP A 212 -8.53 7.22 11.97
C TRP A 212 -8.27 5.93 11.20
N LEU A 213 -8.18 6.05 9.88
CA LEU A 213 -7.78 4.98 8.99
C LEU A 213 -6.60 5.45 8.15
N LEU A 214 -5.45 4.81 8.33
CA LEU A 214 -4.25 5.03 7.53
C LEU A 214 -4.30 4.10 6.32
N VAL A 215 -4.20 4.65 5.12
CA VAL A 215 -4.31 3.88 3.88
C VAL A 215 -3.02 3.97 3.10
N ASN A 216 -2.36 2.84 2.85
CA ASN A 216 -1.18 2.76 1.98
C ASN A 216 -1.60 2.84 0.51
N SER A 217 -2.20 3.95 0.10
CA SER A 217 -2.57 4.18 -1.29
C SER A 217 -2.23 5.60 -1.75
N LEU A 218 -2.49 5.83 -3.03
CA LEU A 218 -2.19 7.05 -3.76
C LEU A 218 -3.20 8.15 -3.40
N PRO A 219 -2.73 9.39 -3.17
CA PRO A 219 -3.62 10.54 -3.32
C PRO A 219 -4.19 10.51 -4.75
N ASP A 220 -5.52 10.60 -4.87
CA ASP A 220 -6.19 10.68 -6.16
C ASP A 220 -5.94 9.43 -7.05
N GLU A 221 -6.34 8.24 -6.57
CA GLU A 221 -6.35 6.98 -7.36
C GLU A 221 -7.02 7.15 -8.74
N TYR A 222 -7.93 8.13 -8.86
CA TYR A 222 -8.63 8.53 -10.08
C TYR A 222 -7.81 9.53 -10.91
N ILE A 223 -7.95 9.46 -12.23
CA ILE A 223 -7.28 10.39 -13.15
C ILE A 223 -7.99 11.75 -13.19
N ASP A 224 -9.31 11.77 -12.95
CA ASP A 224 -10.10 13.01 -12.99
C ASP A 224 -10.33 13.53 -11.56
N GLY A 225 -9.48 14.46 -11.13
CA GLY A 225 -9.47 15.08 -9.79
C GLY A 225 -10.73 15.84 -9.40
N LYS A 226 -11.85 15.63 -10.09
CA LYS A 226 -13.11 16.34 -9.86
C LYS A 226 -13.92 15.81 -8.68
N HIS A 227 -13.68 14.60 -8.19
CA HIS A 227 -14.49 14.02 -7.10
C HIS A 227 -13.65 13.36 -5.99
N ALA A 228 -12.54 13.99 -5.59
CA ALA A 228 -12.19 14.00 -4.16
C ALA A 228 -13.18 14.90 -3.39
N GLN A 229 -14.48 14.85 -3.73
CA GLN A 229 -15.48 15.15 -2.74
C GLN A 229 -15.30 14.04 -1.72
N SER A 230 -14.57 14.39 -0.65
CA SER A 230 -14.94 14.05 0.70
C SER A 230 -16.21 13.21 0.67
N VAL A 231 -16.08 11.91 0.90
CA VAL A 231 -17.10 11.25 1.71
C VAL A 231 -17.24 12.21 2.87
N LYS A 232 -18.28 13.06 2.83
CA LYS A 232 -18.58 13.93 3.96
C LYS A 232 -18.63 12.95 5.10
N SER A 233 -17.77 13.15 6.10
CA SER A 233 -17.82 12.31 7.28
C SER A 233 -19.26 12.42 7.79
N SER A 234 -20.09 11.43 7.47
CA SER A 234 -21.10 11.04 8.41
C SER A 234 -20.35 10.73 9.69
N GLN A 235 -20.96 10.97 10.84
CA GLN A 235 -20.36 10.65 12.13
C GLN A 235 -19.99 9.15 12.25
N ASP A 236 -20.38 8.33 11.28
CA ASP A 236 -20.26 6.87 11.24
C ASP A 236 -19.02 6.32 10.50
N HIS A 237 -18.13 7.16 9.95
CA HIS A 237 -16.92 6.68 9.22
C HIS A 237 -15.59 7.27 9.73
N PRO A 238 -14.51 6.48 9.75
CA PRO A 238 -13.19 6.95 10.16
C PRO A 238 -12.68 8.02 9.21
N ARG A 239 -11.90 8.97 9.75
CA ARG A 239 -11.14 9.90 8.92
C ARG A 239 -10.00 9.16 8.22
N VAL A 240 -10.01 9.19 6.89
CA VAL A 240 -9.02 8.51 6.06
C VAL A 240 -7.78 9.38 5.83
N PHE A 241 -6.59 8.80 5.98
CA PHE A 241 -5.30 9.43 5.70
C PHE A 241 -4.54 8.59 4.66
N PRO A 242 -4.39 9.09 3.42
CA PRO A 242 -3.51 8.47 2.46
C PRO A 242 -2.06 8.68 2.90
N ILE A 243 -1.36 7.58 3.18
CA ILE A 243 0.03 7.56 3.64
C ILE A 243 0.96 6.82 2.66
N GLY A 244 0.41 6.31 1.56
CA GLY A 244 1.16 5.64 0.52
C GLY A 244 1.78 6.62 -0.49
N PRO A 245 2.81 6.19 -1.25
CA PRO A 245 3.48 4.89 -1.18
C PRO A 245 4.41 4.78 0.03
N LEU A 246 4.21 3.76 0.88
CA LEU A 246 5.15 3.49 1.98
C LEU A 246 6.52 2.97 1.50
N SER A 247 6.61 2.48 0.26
CA SER A 247 7.85 1.99 -0.33
C SER A 247 8.92 3.08 -0.57
N ASN A 248 8.58 4.35 -0.38
CA ASN A 248 9.53 5.47 -0.42
C ASN A 248 10.25 5.69 0.91
N HIS A 249 9.72 5.15 2.02
CA HIS A 249 10.36 5.21 3.32
C HIS A 249 11.30 4.01 3.45
N VAL A 250 12.57 4.27 3.18
CA VAL A 250 13.61 3.23 3.03
C VAL A 250 13.92 2.62 4.40
N MET A 251 13.38 1.43 4.65
CA MET A 251 14.09 0.47 5.49
C MET A 251 15.34 0.00 4.75
N THR A 252 16.42 -0.22 5.50
CA THR A 252 17.69 -0.60 4.88
C THR A 252 17.68 -2.01 4.28
N LYS A 253 16.80 -2.88 4.79
CA LYS A 253 16.37 -4.14 4.18
C LYS A 253 14.86 -4.28 4.40
N ASN A 254 14.14 -4.78 3.39
CA ASN A 254 12.75 -5.21 3.56
C ASN A 254 12.78 -6.70 3.97
N PRO A 255 12.39 -7.05 5.21
CA PRO A 255 12.31 -8.45 5.63
C PRO A 255 11.33 -9.21 4.74
N SER A 256 11.70 -10.43 4.35
CA SER A 256 10.85 -11.33 3.59
C SER A 256 10.70 -12.64 4.35
N PHE A 257 9.56 -13.30 4.21
CA PHE A 257 9.32 -14.60 4.86
C PHE A 257 10.12 -15.74 4.20
N TRP A 258 10.72 -15.47 3.05
CA TRP A 258 11.37 -16.45 2.19
C TRP A 258 12.77 -15.96 1.83
N GLU A 259 13.72 -16.89 1.79
CA GLU A 259 15.08 -16.61 1.35
C GLU A 259 15.11 -16.37 -0.17
N ALA A 260 15.61 -15.21 -0.58
CA ALA A 260 15.66 -14.81 -1.98
C ALA A 260 16.86 -15.43 -2.70
N ASP A 261 16.61 -16.06 -3.86
CA ASP A 261 17.68 -16.55 -4.74
C ASP A 261 18.28 -15.39 -5.55
N LYS A 262 19.38 -14.82 -5.03
CA LYS A 262 20.08 -13.70 -5.69
C LYS A 262 20.80 -14.08 -6.98
N SER A 263 20.98 -15.37 -7.29
CA SER A 263 21.56 -15.79 -8.58
C SER A 263 20.71 -15.38 -9.78
N CYS A 264 19.44 -14.99 -9.56
CA CYS A 264 18.62 -14.40 -10.61
C CYS A 264 19.16 -13.05 -11.10
N LEU A 265 19.84 -12.27 -10.24
CA LEU A 265 20.41 -10.98 -10.62
C LEU A 265 21.58 -11.17 -11.59
N ASP A 266 22.51 -12.08 -11.29
CA ASP A 266 23.61 -12.43 -12.20
C ASP A 266 23.13 -12.96 -13.56
N TRP A 267 22.00 -13.67 -13.55
CA TRP A 267 21.36 -14.11 -14.79
C TRP A 267 20.77 -12.95 -15.58
N LEU A 268 20.14 -11.98 -14.91
CA LEU A 268 19.58 -10.78 -15.52
C LEU A 268 20.66 -9.87 -16.13
N ASP A 269 21.85 -9.80 -15.52
CA ASP A 269 22.98 -9.00 -16.04
C ASP A 269 23.42 -9.41 -17.45
N LYS A 270 23.20 -10.68 -17.79
CA LYS A 270 23.54 -11.27 -19.10
C LYS A 270 22.43 -11.11 -20.15
N GLN A 271 21.30 -10.50 -19.78
CA GLN A 271 20.15 -10.31 -20.66
C GLN A 271 20.16 -8.91 -21.30
N LYS A 272 19.54 -8.80 -22.48
CA LYS A 272 19.37 -7.51 -23.17
C LYS A 272 18.45 -6.59 -22.35
N SER A 273 18.62 -5.28 -22.52
CA SER A 273 17.75 -4.32 -21.83
C SER A 273 16.30 -4.47 -22.28
N SER A 274 15.37 -4.37 -21.33
CA SER A 274 13.93 -4.44 -21.54
C SER A 274 13.43 -5.68 -22.32
N SER A 275 14.18 -6.79 -22.30
CA SER A 275 13.81 -8.02 -23.00
C SER A 275 13.18 -9.08 -22.10
N VAL A 276 13.42 -9.02 -20.79
CA VAL A 276 13.02 -10.07 -19.83
C VAL A 276 11.58 -9.85 -19.36
N VAL A 277 10.80 -10.93 -19.36
CA VAL A 277 9.51 -11.01 -18.65
C VAL A 277 9.75 -11.47 -17.22
N TYR A 278 9.47 -10.62 -16.25
CA TYR A 278 9.42 -11.04 -14.86
C TYR A 278 8.03 -11.59 -14.52
N ILE A 279 7.95 -12.70 -13.80
CA ILE A 279 6.68 -13.39 -13.50
C ILE A 279 6.64 -13.74 -12.02
N SER A 280 5.63 -13.24 -11.31
CA SER A 280 5.40 -13.52 -9.89
C SER A 280 3.92 -13.33 -9.54
N PHE A 281 3.32 -14.36 -8.93
CA PHE A 281 1.92 -14.35 -8.49
C PHE A 281 1.77 -14.08 -6.98
N GLY A 282 2.80 -13.52 -6.34
CA GLY A 282 2.75 -13.12 -4.91
C GLY A 282 3.02 -14.26 -3.92
N SER A 283 2.96 -13.93 -2.64
CA SER A 283 3.34 -14.81 -1.51
C SER A 283 2.19 -15.64 -0.94
N TRP A 284 0.94 -15.28 -1.25
CA TRP A 284 -0.26 -15.84 -0.61
C TRP A 284 -1.32 -16.21 -1.65
N VAL A 285 -0.92 -16.96 -2.66
CA VAL A 285 -1.81 -17.40 -3.74
C VAL A 285 -1.78 -18.91 -3.83
N SER A 286 -2.96 -19.54 -3.80
CA SER A 286 -3.11 -20.98 -4.04
C SER A 286 -2.64 -21.31 -5.47
N PRO A 287 -2.10 -22.53 -5.71
CA PRO A 287 -1.74 -22.97 -7.05
C PRO A 287 -2.84 -22.67 -8.07
N ILE A 288 -2.48 -22.02 -9.19
CA ILE A 288 -3.41 -21.73 -10.29
C ILE A 288 -3.86 -22.98 -11.05
N GLY A 289 -3.45 -24.17 -10.57
CA GLY A 289 -3.69 -25.48 -11.16
C GLY A 289 -2.57 -25.88 -12.13
N GLU A 290 -2.22 -27.18 -12.11
CA GLU A 290 -1.15 -27.75 -12.95
C GLU A 290 -1.33 -27.43 -14.44
N GLY A 291 -2.55 -27.56 -14.96
CA GLY A 291 -2.84 -27.26 -16.36
C GLY A 291 -2.53 -25.81 -16.75
N LYS A 292 -2.77 -24.84 -15.86
CA LYS A 292 -2.45 -23.43 -16.10
C LYS A 292 -0.94 -23.18 -16.04
N VAL A 293 -0.24 -23.79 -15.08
CA VAL A 293 1.23 -23.73 -15.00
C VAL A 293 1.85 -24.34 -16.25
N LYS A 294 1.39 -25.53 -16.67
CA LYS A 294 1.86 -26.21 -17.88
C LYS A 294 1.67 -25.36 -19.12
N ASN A 295 0.48 -24.77 -19.29
CA ASN A 295 0.18 -23.92 -20.44
C ASN A 295 1.05 -22.66 -20.45
N LEU A 296 1.23 -21.99 -19.31
CA LEU A 296 2.11 -20.83 -19.20
C LEU A 296 3.57 -21.19 -19.51
N ALA A 297 4.06 -22.32 -18.98
CA ALA A 297 5.41 -22.81 -19.24
C ALA A 297 5.64 -23.04 -20.74
N LEU A 298 4.75 -23.76 -21.41
CA LEU A 298 4.84 -24.02 -22.85
C LEU A 298 4.73 -22.73 -23.68
N ALA A 299 3.86 -21.79 -23.28
CA ALA A 299 3.73 -20.50 -23.94
C ALA A 299 4.99 -19.63 -23.80
N LEU A 300 5.61 -19.60 -22.62
CA LEU A 300 6.86 -18.88 -22.37
C LEU A 300 8.02 -19.48 -23.17
N GLU A 301 8.18 -20.81 -23.16
CA GLU A 301 9.19 -21.50 -23.96
C GLU A 301 9.00 -21.20 -25.46
N ALA A 302 7.77 -21.28 -25.96
CA ALA A 302 7.46 -21.02 -27.36
C ALA A 302 7.62 -19.55 -27.78
N SER A 303 7.52 -18.59 -26.84
CA SER A 303 7.67 -17.16 -27.14
C SER A 303 9.11 -16.78 -27.54
N GLY A 304 10.10 -17.62 -27.21
CA GLY A 304 11.53 -17.32 -27.41
C GLY A 304 12.06 -16.15 -26.56
N ARG A 305 11.22 -15.49 -25.76
CA ARG A 305 11.61 -14.33 -24.95
C ARG A 305 12.29 -14.78 -23.66
N PRO A 306 13.32 -14.04 -23.19
CA PRO A 306 13.88 -14.27 -21.88
C PRO A 306 12.84 -14.09 -20.77
N PHE A 307 12.82 -14.97 -19.77
CA PHE A 307 11.92 -14.82 -18.63
C PHE A 307 12.56 -15.23 -17.29
N LEU A 308 12.17 -14.54 -16.24
CA LEU A 308 12.46 -14.90 -14.85
C LEU A 308 11.14 -15.19 -14.14
N TRP A 309 10.95 -16.43 -13.69
CA TRP A 309 9.72 -16.88 -13.08
C TRP A 309 9.93 -17.29 -11.62
N VAL A 310 9.25 -16.58 -10.71
CA VAL A 310 9.12 -16.98 -9.31
C VAL A 310 8.04 -18.04 -9.21
N LEU A 311 8.45 -19.28 -8.92
CA LEU A 311 7.58 -20.44 -8.84
C LEU A 311 7.97 -21.31 -7.63
N GLY A 312 7.10 -21.28 -6.61
CA GLY A 312 7.23 -22.10 -5.41
C GLY A 312 7.19 -23.61 -5.73
N SER A 313 7.76 -24.43 -4.86
CA SER A 313 7.90 -25.88 -5.06
C SER A 313 6.60 -26.57 -5.44
N THR A 314 5.50 -26.26 -4.75
CA THR A 314 4.17 -26.84 -4.97
C THR A 314 3.58 -26.54 -6.35
N TRP A 315 4.05 -25.49 -7.03
CA TRP A 315 3.59 -25.17 -8.38
C TRP A 315 4.44 -25.84 -9.45
N ARG A 316 5.67 -26.27 -9.11
CA ARG A 316 6.62 -26.86 -10.07
C ARG A 316 6.15 -28.21 -10.60
N GLU A 317 5.28 -28.91 -9.88
CA GLU A 317 4.66 -30.16 -10.34
C GLU A 317 3.89 -29.98 -11.66
N GLY A 318 3.36 -28.78 -11.92
CA GLY A 318 2.70 -28.46 -13.18
C GLY A 318 3.65 -28.20 -14.36
N LEU A 319 4.97 -28.20 -14.17
CA LEU A 319 5.93 -27.96 -15.25
C LEU A 319 6.06 -29.20 -16.16
N PRO A 320 6.22 -29.02 -17.47
CA PRO A 320 6.54 -30.14 -18.37
C PRO A 320 7.83 -30.85 -17.95
N ILE A 321 7.91 -32.17 -18.18
CA ILE A 321 9.11 -32.96 -17.94
C ILE A 321 10.30 -32.34 -18.70
N GLY A 322 11.43 -32.17 -18.01
CA GLY A 322 12.66 -31.59 -18.57
C GLY A 322 12.59 -30.07 -18.86
N TYR A 323 11.55 -29.37 -18.40
CA TYR A 323 11.33 -27.96 -18.74
C TYR A 323 12.46 -27.06 -18.22
N LEU A 324 12.87 -27.25 -16.96
CA LEU A 324 13.89 -26.41 -16.33
C LEU A 324 15.23 -26.51 -17.06
N GLU A 325 15.62 -27.73 -17.44
CA GLU A 325 16.84 -28.01 -18.18
C GLU A 325 16.80 -27.37 -19.57
N ARG A 326 15.67 -27.53 -20.30
CA ARG A 326 15.53 -26.97 -21.65
C ARG A 326 15.65 -25.45 -21.68
N VAL A 327 14.97 -24.75 -20.77
CA VAL A 327 15.00 -23.27 -20.75
C VAL A 327 16.33 -22.73 -20.21
N ALA A 328 17.01 -23.47 -19.35
CA ALA A 328 18.33 -23.13 -18.84
C ALA A 328 19.44 -23.30 -19.92
N ILE A 329 19.45 -24.43 -20.66
CA ILE A 329 20.44 -24.67 -21.73
C ILE A 329 20.32 -23.63 -22.85
N LYS A 330 19.11 -23.21 -23.19
CA LYS A 330 18.85 -22.13 -24.15
C LYS A 330 19.16 -20.73 -23.61
N PHE A 331 19.54 -20.62 -22.33
CA PHE A 331 19.70 -19.37 -21.60
C PHE A 331 18.47 -18.45 -21.69
N GLN A 332 17.29 -19.04 -21.88
CA GLN A 332 16.02 -18.36 -22.13
C GLN A 332 15.26 -18.12 -20.82
N GLY A 333 15.26 -19.08 -19.90
CA GLY A 333 14.44 -19.01 -18.70
C GLY A 333 15.25 -19.26 -17.43
N LYS A 334 14.95 -18.52 -16.37
CA LYS A 334 15.36 -18.88 -15.00
C LYS A 334 14.13 -18.98 -14.10
N VAL A 335 14.02 -20.10 -13.39
CA VAL A 335 12.95 -20.35 -12.42
C VAL A 335 13.56 -20.39 -11.03
N VAL A 336 13.02 -19.59 -10.11
CA VAL A 336 13.47 -19.49 -8.71
C VAL A 336 12.30 -19.69 -7.77
N SER A 337 12.54 -20.16 -6.55
CA SER A 337 11.48 -20.31 -5.53
C SER A 337 11.02 -18.96 -4.99
N TRP A 338 11.95 -18.04 -4.81
CA TRP A 338 11.71 -16.68 -4.34
C TRP A 338 12.76 -15.73 -4.93
N ALA A 339 12.36 -14.50 -5.25
CA ALA A 339 13.25 -13.50 -5.86
C ALA A 339 13.27 -12.20 -5.04
N PRO A 340 14.37 -11.44 -5.06
CA PRO A 340 14.40 -10.08 -4.53
C PRO A 340 13.61 -9.16 -5.47
N GLN A 341 12.28 -9.21 -5.39
CA GLN A 341 11.36 -8.64 -6.38
C GLN A 341 11.65 -7.17 -6.72
N MET A 342 11.95 -6.34 -5.71
CA MET A 342 12.31 -4.94 -5.95
C MET A 342 13.59 -4.76 -6.74
N GLU A 343 14.64 -5.55 -6.47
CA GLU A 343 15.91 -5.49 -7.22
C GLU A 343 15.70 -5.98 -8.66
N VAL A 344 14.92 -7.06 -8.83
CA VAL A 344 14.54 -7.59 -10.14
C VAL A 344 13.75 -6.55 -10.94
N LEU A 345 12.74 -5.93 -10.33
CA LEU A 345 11.93 -4.89 -10.99
C LEU A 345 12.77 -3.66 -11.32
N ARG A 346 13.79 -3.29 -10.53
CA ARG A 346 14.70 -2.18 -10.90
C ARG A 346 15.67 -2.55 -12.02
N HIS A 347 15.91 -3.83 -12.26
CA HIS A 347 16.91 -4.27 -13.22
C HIS A 347 16.59 -3.82 -14.65
N LYS A 348 17.60 -3.34 -15.37
CA LYS A 348 17.49 -2.79 -16.74
C LYS A 348 17.00 -3.81 -17.78
N ALA A 349 17.20 -5.10 -17.51
CA ALA A 349 16.81 -6.19 -18.40
C ALA A 349 15.29 -6.47 -18.35
N VAL A 350 14.62 -6.18 -17.24
CA VAL A 350 13.18 -6.44 -17.08
C VAL A 350 12.38 -5.42 -17.89
N GLY A 351 11.63 -5.90 -18.88
CA GLY A 351 10.81 -5.07 -19.77
C GLY A 351 9.32 -5.04 -19.41
N CYS A 352 8.83 -6.10 -18.77
CA CYS A 352 7.42 -6.29 -18.41
C CYS A 352 7.31 -7.18 -17.17
N TYR A 353 6.27 -6.97 -16.37
CA TYR A 353 5.95 -7.78 -15.20
C TYR A 353 4.58 -8.48 -15.37
N LEU A 354 4.59 -9.81 -15.48
CA LEU A 354 3.41 -10.65 -15.37
C LEU A 354 3.07 -10.88 -13.88
N THR A 355 1.93 -10.33 -13.45
CA THR A 355 1.57 -10.26 -12.03
C THR A 355 0.13 -10.66 -11.76
N HIS A 356 -0.09 -11.19 -10.55
CA HIS A 356 -1.42 -11.37 -9.95
C HIS A 356 -2.13 -10.06 -9.57
N CYS A 357 -1.50 -8.89 -9.75
CA CYS A 357 -2.09 -7.58 -9.39
C CYS A 357 -2.29 -7.35 -7.88
N GLY A 358 -1.54 -8.02 -7.02
CA GLY A 358 -1.48 -7.66 -5.60
C GLY A 358 -1.01 -6.21 -5.42
N TRP A 359 -1.54 -5.51 -4.41
CA TRP A 359 -1.33 -4.07 -4.29
C TRP A 359 0.13 -3.67 -4.09
N ASN A 360 0.86 -4.34 -3.18
CA ASN A 360 2.28 -4.07 -3.00
C ASN A 360 3.07 -4.26 -4.30
N SER A 361 2.86 -5.38 -5.01
CA SER A 361 3.54 -5.64 -6.29
C SER A 361 3.19 -4.64 -7.38
N THR A 362 1.96 -4.09 -7.36
CA THR A 362 1.53 -3.01 -8.26
C THR A 362 2.29 -1.73 -7.94
N MET A 363 2.43 -1.37 -6.66
CA MET A 363 3.19 -0.21 -6.20
C MET A 363 4.68 -0.32 -6.52
N GLU A 364 5.27 -1.50 -6.35
CA GLU A 364 6.66 -1.78 -6.73
C GLU A 364 6.89 -1.65 -8.24
N ALA A 365 5.94 -2.11 -9.06
CA ALA A 365 6.00 -1.96 -10.51
C ALA A 365 5.88 -0.49 -10.96
N LEU A 366 4.98 0.27 -10.34
CA LEU A 366 4.85 1.72 -10.55
C LEU A 366 6.13 2.46 -10.18
N GLN A 367 6.73 2.12 -9.02
CA GLN A 367 8.00 2.69 -8.58
C GLN A 367 9.13 2.39 -9.56
N CYS A 368 9.17 1.19 -10.12
CA CYS A 368 10.18 0.74 -11.07
C CYS A 368 9.82 1.03 -12.54
N GLN A 369 8.71 1.73 -12.80
CA GLN A 369 8.18 2.05 -14.13
C GLN A 369 8.09 0.82 -15.05
N LYS A 370 7.60 -0.31 -14.52
CA LYS A 370 7.37 -1.55 -15.28
C LYS A 370 5.92 -1.68 -15.70
N ARG A 371 5.72 -1.91 -17.00
CA ARG A 371 4.42 -2.22 -17.58
C ARG A 371 3.92 -3.57 -17.07
N LEU A 372 2.61 -3.67 -16.91
CA LEU A 372 1.97 -4.81 -16.25
C LEU A 372 1.23 -5.68 -17.26
N LEU A 373 1.50 -6.99 -17.19
CA LEU A 373 0.65 -8.00 -17.76
C LEU A 373 -0.08 -8.67 -16.60
N CYS A 374 -1.40 -8.54 -16.57
CA CYS A 374 -2.22 -8.79 -15.42
C CYS A 374 -2.93 -10.13 -15.54
N TYR A 375 -2.87 -10.93 -14.48
CA TYR A 375 -3.67 -12.15 -14.35
C TYR A 375 -4.13 -12.27 -12.89
N PRO A 376 -5.21 -11.56 -12.49
CA PRO A 376 -5.71 -11.62 -11.13
C PRO A 376 -6.20 -13.04 -10.78
N VAL A 377 -5.96 -13.46 -9.55
CA VAL A 377 -6.27 -14.83 -9.09
C VAL A 377 -7.34 -14.83 -8.00
N ALA A 378 -7.28 -13.91 -7.03
CA ALA A 378 -8.17 -13.89 -5.88
C ALA A 378 -8.27 -12.51 -5.22
N GLY A 379 -9.36 -12.26 -4.49
CA GLY A 379 -9.43 -11.12 -3.57
C GLY A 379 -9.48 -9.76 -4.27
N ASP A 380 -8.76 -8.80 -3.70
CA ASP A 380 -8.64 -7.42 -4.19
C ASP A 380 -7.97 -7.31 -5.57
N GLN A 381 -7.27 -8.37 -6.00
CA GLN A 381 -6.54 -8.41 -7.26
C GLN A 381 -7.41 -8.08 -8.48
N PHE A 382 -8.67 -8.48 -8.48
CA PHE A 382 -9.60 -8.17 -9.57
C PHE A 382 -9.89 -6.67 -9.66
N ILE A 383 -10.04 -6.00 -8.51
CA ILE A 383 -10.23 -4.55 -8.43
C ILE A 383 -8.96 -3.84 -8.89
N ASN A 384 -7.80 -4.23 -8.34
CA ASN A 384 -6.51 -3.65 -8.72
C ASN A 384 -6.28 -3.78 -10.24
N ASN A 385 -6.56 -4.95 -10.81
CA ASN A 385 -6.49 -5.20 -12.25
C ASN A 385 -7.36 -4.21 -13.07
N LYS A 386 -8.59 -3.94 -12.61
CA LYS A 386 -9.48 -2.98 -13.29
C LYS A 386 -8.90 -1.57 -13.29
N TYR A 387 -8.28 -1.14 -12.20
CA TYR A 387 -7.59 0.15 -12.17
C TYR A 387 -6.35 0.16 -13.08
N ILE A 388 -5.55 -0.90 -13.08
CA ILE A 388 -4.37 -1.02 -13.93
C ILE A 388 -4.74 -0.94 -15.43
N VAL A 389 -5.78 -1.64 -15.84
CA VAL A 389 -6.16 -1.84 -17.25
C VAL A 389 -7.06 -0.71 -17.77
N GLU A 390 -8.10 -0.32 -17.01
CA GLU A 390 -9.14 0.57 -17.51
C GLU A 390 -8.92 2.04 -17.09
N VAL A 391 -8.43 2.26 -15.86
CA VAL A 391 -8.23 3.60 -15.31
C VAL A 391 -6.86 4.14 -15.72
N TRP A 392 -5.79 3.53 -15.23
CA TRP A 392 -4.40 3.97 -15.48
C TRP A 392 -3.90 3.59 -16.87
N LYS A 393 -4.44 2.51 -17.44
CA LYS A 393 -4.07 2.00 -18.77
C LYS A 393 -2.56 1.75 -18.89
N ILE A 394 -1.95 1.25 -17.82
CA ILE A 394 -0.51 0.94 -17.70
C ILE A 394 -0.21 -0.56 -17.83
N GLY A 395 -1.26 -1.36 -18.12
CA GLY A 395 -1.14 -2.79 -18.31
C GLY A 395 -2.31 -3.38 -19.07
N LEU A 396 -2.22 -4.68 -19.36
CA LEU A 396 -3.25 -5.47 -20.04
C LEU A 396 -3.58 -6.72 -19.24
N GLN A 397 -4.84 -7.15 -19.26
CA GLN A 397 -5.25 -8.42 -18.68
C GLN A 397 -5.02 -9.56 -19.68
N LEU A 398 -4.44 -10.66 -19.20
CA LEU A 398 -4.42 -11.94 -19.90
C LEU A 398 -5.77 -12.65 -19.74
N ASN A 399 -6.31 -13.13 -20.87
CA ASN A 399 -7.52 -13.94 -20.88
C ASN A 399 -7.24 -15.41 -20.49
N GLY A 400 -5.99 -15.83 -20.57
CA GLY A 400 -5.56 -17.19 -20.26
C GLY A 400 -4.06 -17.38 -20.50
N PHE A 401 -3.61 -18.61 -20.31
CA PHE A 401 -2.22 -19.02 -20.57
C PHE A 401 -2.07 -19.82 -21.85
N GLY A 402 -3.01 -19.70 -22.79
CA GLY A 402 -2.82 -20.22 -24.13
C GLY A 402 -1.64 -19.54 -24.80
N ARG A 403 -0.94 -20.26 -25.68
CA ARG A 403 0.22 -19.71 -26.41
C ARG A 403 -0.09 -18.37 -27.07
N LYS A 404 -1.22 -18.30 -27.79
CA LYS A 404 -1.68 -17.06 -28.45
C LYS A 404 -1.95 -15.93 -27.46
N ASP A 405 -2.57 -16.23 -26.32
CA ASP A 405 -2.90 -15.21 -25.31
C ASP A 405 -1.64 -14.59 -24.71
N VAL A 406 -0.67 -15.43 -24.34
CA VAL A 406 0.60 -14.98 -23.76
C VAL A 406 1.45 -14.24 -24.79
N GLU A 407 1.58 -14.78 -26.01
CA GLU A 407 2.37 -14.16 -27.07
C GLU A 407 1.81 -12.78 -27.44
N GLU A 408 0.49 -12.67 -27.66
CA GLU A 408 -0.16 -11.41 -27.99
C GLU A 408 -0.16 -10.42 -26.82
N GLY A 409 -0.39 -10.91 -25.59
CA GLY A 409 -0.33 -10.09 -24.39
C GLY A 409 1.05 -9.47 -24.18
N LEU A 410 2.11 -10.28 -24.30
CA LEU A 410 3.49 -9.81 -24.18
C LEU A 410 3.85 -8.84 -25.30
N ARG A 411 3.47 -9.14 -26.55
CA ARG A 411 3.70 -8.27 -27.70
C ARG A 411 3.05 -6.90 -27.49
N ARG A 412 1.75 -6.87 -27.19
CA ARG A 412 0.98 -5.64 -26.98
C ARG A 412 1.50 -4.82 -25.81
N VAL A 413 1.80 -5.42 -24.67
CA VAL A 413 2.33 -4.68 -23.50
C VAL A 413 3.72 -4.09 -23.80
N MET A 414 4.60 -4.84 -24.48
CA MET A 414 5.97 -4.38 -24.73
C MET A 414 6.09 -3.36 -25.87
N GLU A 415 5.18 -3.38 -26.84
CA GLU A 415 5.19 -2.49 -28.00
C GLU A 415 4.36 -1.20 -27.79
N ASP A 416 3.47 -1.14 -26.80
CA ASP A 416 2.66 0.04 -26.51
C ASP A 416 3.52 1.16 -25.87
N THR A 417 3.93 2.12 -26.70
CA THR A 417 4.69 3.30 -26.29
C THR A 417 3.87 4.28 -25.47
N GLU A 418 2.57 4.41 -25.74
CA GLU A 418 1.71 5.30 -24.99
C GLU A 418 1.41 4.76 -23.59
N MET A 419 1.36 3.44 -23.42
CA MET A 419 1.32 2.80 -22.10
C MET A 419 2.55 3.18 -21.27
N GLN A 420 3.75 3.19 -21.88
CA GLN A 420 4.96 3.63 -21.19
C GLN A 420 4.89 5.12 -20.81
N ASN A 421 4.32 5.97 -21.67
CA ASN A 421 4.14 7.39 -21.36
C ASN A 421 3.14 7.62 -20.21
N ARG A 422 2.00 6.91 -20.22
CA ARG A 422 1.03 6.93 -19.11
C ARG A 422 1.68 6.50 -17.80
N LEU A 423 2.50 5.44 -17.85
CA LEU A 423 3.23 4.94 -16.68
C LEU A 423 4.24 5.96 -16.14
N LYS A 424 4.98 6.65 -17.01
CA LYS A 424 5.90 7.74 -16.61
C LYS A 424 5.16 8.88 -15.92
N ARG A 425 4.07 9.38 -16.54
CA ARG A 425 3.25 10.46 -15.94
C ARG A 425 2.68 10.04 -14.59
N LEU A 426 2.20 8.81 -14.48
CA LEU A 426 1.68 8.28 -13.22
C LEU A 426 2.77 8.14 -12.16
N HIS A 427 3.96 7.65 -12.54
CA HIS A 427 5.12 7.57 -11.68
C HIS A 427 5.52 8.97 -11.16
N GLU A 428 5.67 9.96 -12.04
CA GLU A 428 5.99 11.34 -11.66
C GLU A 428 4.94 11.92 -10.68
N ARG A 429 3.66 11.68 -10.94
CA ARG A 429 2.56 12.15 -10.08
C ARG A 429 2.59 11.54 -8.67
N ILE A 430 3.06 10.30 -8.53
CA ILE A 430 3.03 9.54 -7.26
C ILE A 430 4.36 9.60 -6.51
N MET A 431 5.46 9.61 -7.25
CA MET A 431 6.82 9.43 -6.74
C MET A 431 7.70 10.68 -6.93
N GLY A 432 7.20 11.69 -7.66
CA GLY A 432 7.87 12.97 -7.85
C GLY A 432 7.93 13.81 -6.58
N ASP A 433 8.71 14.88 -6.62
CA ASP A 433 9.04 15.66 -5.42
C ASP A 433 7.83 16.40 -4.84
N GLU A 434 6.89 16.82 -5.67
CA GLU A 434 5.60 17.38 -5.22
C GLU A 434 4.78 16.36 -4.41
N ALA A 435 4.77 15.10 -4.86
CA ALA A 435 4.05 14.03 -4.18
C ALA A 435 4.66 13.72 -2.81
N LYS A 436 6.00 13.67 -2.74
CA LYS A 436 6.74 13.51 -1.47
C LYS A 436 6.41 14.65 -0.51
N SER A 437 6.47 15.90 -0.98
CA SER A 437 6.15 17.08 -0.17
C SER A 437 4.71 17.07 0.33
N ARG A 438 3.75 16.61 -0.47
CA ARG A 438 2.34 16.47 -0.07
C ARG A 438 2.16 15.44 1.04
N ILE A 439 2.80 14.27 0.93
CA ILE A 439 2.74 13.23 1.97
C ILE A 439 3.38 13.75 3.27
N GLU A 440 4.54 14.40 3.17
CA GLU A 440 5.25 14.93 4.33
C GLU A 440 4.47 16.03 5.07
N SER A 441 3.91 16.97 4.32
CA SER A 441 3.15 18.10 4.88
C SER A 441 1.78 17.68 5.43
N GLN A 442 1.07 16.73 4.81
CA GLN A 442 -0.29 16.37 5.21
C GLN A 442 -0.32 15.29 6.31
N THR A 443 0.60 14.34 6.26
CA THR A 443 0.59 13.17 7.13
C THR A 443 1.51 13.39 8.33
N TRP A 444 2.80 13.64 8.10
CA TRP A 444 3.78 13.70 9.18
C TRP A 444 3.64 14.95 10.05
N ALA A 445 3.34 16.12 9.46
CA ALA A 445 3.08 17.32 10.26
C ALA A 445 1.91 17.15 11.25
N ARG A 446 0.89 16.35 10.89
CA ARG A 446 -0.26 16.08 11.76
C ARG A 446 0.06 15.07 12.87
N PHE A 447 0.91 14.10 12.60
CA PHE A 447 1.46 13.21 13.64
C PHE A 447 2.36 14.00 14.59
N ASN A 448 3.20 14.89 14.06
CA ASN A 448 4.16 15.70 14.83
C ASN A 448 3.47 16.72 15.74
N ASN A 449 2.38 17.34 15.28
CA ASN A 449 1.69 18.37 16.04
C ASN A 449 0.69 17.81 17.07
N GLY A 450 0.65 16.48 17.28
CA GLY A 450 -0.27 15.85 18.23
C GLY A 450 -1.75 15.97 17.86
N ALA A 451 -2.11 16.64 16.76
CA ALA A 451 -3.49 16.92 16.35
C ALA A 451 -4.29 15.63 16.05
N LEU A 452 -3.60 14.57 15.63
CA LEU A 452 -4.13 13.22 15.50
C LEU A 452 -4.40 12.54 16.85
N TRP A 453 -3.78 12.98 17.95
CA TRP A 453 -3.81 12.29 19.23
C TRP A 453 -4.50 13.08 20.36
N THR A 454 -4.71 14.40 20.19
CA THR A 454 -5.13 15.30 21.29
C THR A 454 -6.53 15.90 21.19
N SER A 455 -7.45 15.38 20.38
CA SER A 455 -8.81 15.94 20.31
C SER A 455 -9.82 15.15 21.16
N GLU A 456 -9.94 15.62 22.41
CA GLU A 456 -11.06 15.63 23.38
C GLU A 456 -12.03 14.43 23.48
N GLY A 457 -12.08 13.87 24.69
CA GLY A 457 -13.09 12.90 25.17
C GLY A 457 -12.78 12.34 26.57
N GLY A 458 -11.51 12.30 26.98
CA GLY A 458 -11.11 11.98 28.35
C GLY A 458 -10.78 13.25 29.14
N GLN A 459 -11.46 13.47 30.28
CA GLN A 459 -11.09 14.54 31.21
C GLN A 459 -9.56 14.53 31.48
N PRO A 460 -8.88 15.68 31.42
CA PRO A 460 -7.44 15.73 31.63
C PRO A 460 -7.13 15.42 33.10
N ARG A 461 -6.53 14.26 33.37
CA ARG A 461 -5.64 14.15 34.54
C ARG A 461 -4.52 15.17 34.32
N ARG A 462 -4.61 16.29 35.05
CA ARG A 462 -3.67 17.42 35.06
C ARG A 462 -2.23 16.96 35.28
N ASN A 463 -1.52 16.59 34.21
CA ASN A 463 -0.07 16.46 34.24
C ASN A 463 0.55 17.81 33.84
N ARG A 464 0.87 18.64 34.85
CA ARG A 464 1.45 19.99 34.73
C ARG A 464 2.84 20.04 34.03
N ARG A 465 3.40 18.93 33.53
CA ARG A 465 4.77 18.89 32.98
C ARG A 465 4.89 19.20 31.48
N LEU A 466 3.82 19.16 30.70
CA LEU A 466 3.89 19.40 29.25
C LEU A 466 3.89 20.87 28.82
N ARG A 467 3.53 21.81 29.70
CA ARG A 467 3.55 23.25 29.34
C ARG A 467 4.96 23.86 29.28
N HIS A 468 5.98 23.22 29.86
CA HIS A 468 7.34 23.75 29.85
C HIS A 468 8.18 23.33 28.64
N LEU A 469 7.75 22.32 27.88
CA LEU A 469 8.46 21.88 26.68
C LEU A 469 7.98 22.56 25.39
N HIS A 470 6.83 23.25 25.43
CA HIS A 470 6.22 23.89 24.25
C HIS A 470 6.63 25.34 24.00
N LEU A 471 7.49 25.93 24.85
CA LEU A 471 7.95 27.32 24.70
C LEU A 471 9.42 27.45 24.24
N LYS A 472 10.11 26.35 23.92
CA LYS A 472 11.55 26.37 23.56
C LYS A 472 11.92 25.75 22.20
N THR A 473 10.95 25.44 21.34
CA THR A 473 11.21 24.85 20.01
C THR A 473 10.74 25.71 18.83
N ARG A 474 10.59 27.02 19.04
CA ARG A 474 10.59 27.98 17.93
C ARG A 474 11.95 28.66 17.89
N ILE A 475 12.54 28.67 16.69
CA ILE A 475 13.83 29.28 16.29
C ILE A 475 15.05 28.41 16.63
N LEU A 476 15.45 27.55 15.68
CA LEU A 476 16.84 27.25 15.29
C LEU A 476 16.88 26.06 14.32
N ARG A 477 16.81 26.35 13.01
CA ARG A 477 17.58 25.72 11.91
C ARG A 477 17.02 26.16 10.55
N PHE A 478 17.46 27.33 10.12
CA PHE A 478 17.85 27.59 8.74
C PHE A 478 19.09 28.47 8.84
N ASP A 479 20.26 27.84 8.99
CA ASP A 479 21.54 28.46 8.69
C ASP A 479 21.96 27.96 7.32
N ILE A 480 21.63 28.77 6.31
CA ILE A 480 22.35 28.83 5.05
C ILE A 480 23.20 30.09 5.16
N CYS A 481 24.49 29.92 5.43
CA CYS A 481 25.55 30.84 5.02
C CYS A 481 26.42 30.03 4.06
N GLY A 482 26.82 30.49 2.88
CA GLY A 482 26.77 31.82 2.31
C GLY A 482 27.93 31.92 1.32
N PHE A 483 27.61 32.17 0.06
CA PHE A 483 28.46 32.82 -0.94
C PHE A 483 27.47 33.69 -1.72
N ALA A 484 27.37 35.00 -1.43
CA ALA A 484 28.06 36.08 -2.15
C ALA A 484 27.69 36.02 -3.64
N LEU A 485 26.96 36.97 -4.24
CA LEU A 485 27.23 38.40 -4.35
C LEU A 485 25.98 39.11 -4.94
N ASP A 486 25.90 40.43 -4.73
CA ASP A 486 25.15 41.43 -5.52
C ASP A 486 23.63 41.60 -5.33
N LEU A 487 23.25 42.41 -4.32
CA LEU A 487 22.38 43.58 -4.56
C LEU A 487 22.41 44.54 -3.35
N LEU A 488 23.28 45.55 -3.39
CA LEU A 488 23.14 46.76 -2.57
C LEU A 488 23.86 47.92 -3.26
N LEU A 489 23.18 48.56 -4.21
CA LEU A 489 23.44 49.93 -4.60
C LEU A 489 22.10 50.57 -4.95
N GLY A 490 21.79 51.68 -4.28
CA GLY A 490 20.93 52.72 -4.86
C GLY A 490 19.63 53.04 -4.13
N LEU A 491 19.69 53.46 -2.86
CA LEU A 491 18.72 54.43 -2.33
C LEU A 491 19.44 55.41 -1.41
N CYS A 492 19.95 56.49 -1.99
CA CYS A 492 20.10 57.81 -1.36
C CYS A 492 20.54 58.81 -2.43
N LEU A 493 19.59 59.53 -3.03
CA LEU A 493 19.84 60.92 -3.41
C LEU A 493 18.53 61.70 -3.37
N CYS A 494 18.56 62.72 -2.52
CA CYS A 494 17.56 63.75 -2.37
C CYS A 494 17.65 64.76 -3.53
N LEU A 495 16.58 65.55 -3.63
CA LEU A 495 16.47 66.90 -4.22
C LEU A 495 16.02 67.03 -5.68
N GLU A 496 14.86 67.71 -5.78
CA GLU A 496 14.55 68.85 -6.65
C GLU A 496 13.91 68.67 -8.04
N ILE A 497 12.75 69.36 -8.19
CA ILE A 497 12.14 69.95 -9.40
C ILE A 497 11.51 68.93 -10.38
N GLY A 498 10.28 69.06 -10.89
CA GLY A 498 9.22 70.06 -10.84
C GLY A 498 8.12 69.70 -11.86
N LEU A 499 6.88 70.11 -11.56
CA LEU A 499 5.78 70.53 -12.45
C LEU A 499 5.25 69.70 -13.65
N CYS A 500 3.94 69.90 -13.87
CA CYS A 500 3.06 69.62 -15.02
C CYS A 500 2.35 68.25 -15.02
N LEU A 501 1.07 68.17 -14.64
CA LEU A 501 -0.18 68.59 -15.32
C LEU A 501 -0.71 67.53 -16.30
N VAL A 502 -1.93 67.03 -15.99
CA VAL A 502 -3.09 66.77 -16.90
C VAL A 502 -2.87 65.58 -17.88
N GLU A 503 -3.74 64.60 -18.02
CA GLU A 503 -5.14 64.69 -18.43
C GLU A 503 -5.90 63.38 -18.16
N VAL A 504 -7.19 63.54 -17.88
CA VAL A 504 -8.21 62.51 -17.74
C VAL A 504 -8.78 62.25 -19.13
N ASP A 505 -9.13 61.00 -19.48
CA ASP A 505 -10.32 60.80 -20.29
C ASP A 505 -11.01 59.45 -20.06
N PHE A 506 -12.31 59.56 -19.80
CA PHE A 506 -13.33 58.53 -19.68
C PHE A 506 -14.09 58.48 -21.01
N VAL A 507 -14.40 57.30 -21.57
CA VAL A 507 -15.62 57.14 -22.38
C VAL A 507 -16.26 55.75 -22.17
N LEU A 508 -17.53 55.81 -21.80
CA LEU A 508 -18.55 54.76 -21.60
C LEU A 508 -19.56 54.87 -22.74
N VAL A 509 -19.88 53.80 -23.49
CA VAL A 509 -21.14 53.56 -24.25
C VAL A 509 -21.20 52.05 -24.55
N SER A 510 -22.11 51.18 -24.09
CA SER A 510 -23.59 51.07 -24.07
C SER A 510 -24.24 50.46 -25.33
N ARG A 511 -24.89 49.31 -25.11
CA ARG A 511 -26.15 48.78 -25.70
C ARG A 511 -26.20 48.07 -27.08
N LYS A 512 -26.67 46.80 -27.00
CA LYS A 512 -27.98 46.25 -27.45
C LYS A 512 -28.05 45.32 -28.68
N ASP A 513 -28.88 44.27 -28.47
CA ASP A 513 -29.80 43.55 -29.39
C ASP A 513 -29.12 42.74 -30.53
N GLU A 514 -29.59 41.61 -31.09
CA GLU A 514 -30.74 40.70 -30.95
C GLU A 514 -30.47 39.49 -31.92
N LYS A 515 -31.14 38.35 -31.71
CA LYS A 515 -31.56 37.29 -32.70
C LYS A 515 -30.47 36.39 -33.36
N ILE A 516 -30.51 35.06 -33.21
CA ILE A 516 -31.43 34.00 -33.73
C ILE A 516 -31.32 33.77 -35.25
N TRP A 517 -31.44 32.49 -35.64
CA TRP A 517 -31.44 31.79 -36.96
C TRP A 517 -30.10 31.07 -37.24
N ALA A 518 -30.04 29.77 -37.54
CA ALA A 518 -31.05 28.72 -37.76
C ALA A 518 -30.44 27.35 -37.44
#